data_AF-A0A1V8UFW8-F1
#
_entry.id   AF-A0A1V8UFW8-F1
#
_cell.length_a   1.000
_cell.length_b   1.000
_cell.length_c   1.000
_cell.angle_alpha   90.00
_cell.angle_beta   90.00
_cell.angle_gamma   90.00
#
_symmetry.space_group_name_H-M   'P 1'
#
loop_
_entity.id
_entity.type
_entity.pdbx_description
1 polymer ?
#
loop_
_entity_poly.entity_id
_entity_poly.type
_entity_poly.pdbx_seq_one_letter_code
_entity_poly.pdbx_strand_id
1 'polypeptide(L)'
;MAVDAVLASTLWAAEQRRTLVGKDAAKSALQPPQKLATACVALDTALHGGLEYGQIHCISAEADSASKEVCHALLTSHLSTGSSAQATVIDTTNSFDVKRLHSIIVASLRRSEKGGDHASAALEALGRVRVMKA
;
A
#
# COMPACT_ATOMS: atom_id res chain seq x y z
N MET A 1 22.80 -5.29 1.08
CA MET A 1 23.03 -4.14 1.97
C MET A 1 22.44 -4.49 3.32
N ALA A 2 23.25 -4.52 4.38
CA ALA A 2 22.77 -4.79 5.73
C ALA A 2 21.93 -3.60 6.21
N VAL A 3 20.76 -3.86 6.75
CA VAL A 3 19.91 -2.83 7.37
C VAL A 3 20.38 -2.71 8.82
N ASP A 4 20.88 -1.54 9.21
CA ASP A 4 21.31 -1.33 10.60
C ASP A 4 20.13 -1.45 11.55
N ALA A 5 20.30 -2.27 12.59
CA ALA A 5 19.29 -2.45 13.61
C ALA A 5 19.13 -1.16 14.42
N VAL A 6 17.93 -0.58 14.40
CA VAL A 6 17.58 0.58 15.21
C VAL A 6 17.10 0.10 16.58
N LEU A 7 17.61 0.72 17.66
CA LEU A 7 17.20 0.41 19.03
C LEU A 7 15.70 0.70 19.22
N ALA A 8 14.96 -0.27 19.76
CA ALA A 8 13.53 -0.12 20.05
C ALA A 8 13.21 1.11 20.93
N SER A 9 14.12 1.48 21.84
CA SER A 9 14.00 2.67 22.68
C SER A 9 13.97 3.98 21.87
N THR A 10 14.72 4.05 20.77
CA THR A 10 14.75 5.24 19.90
C THR A 10 13.46 5.39 19.11
N LEU A 11 12.85 4.27 18.68
CA LEU A 11 11.53 4.25 18.06
C LEU A 11 10.45 4.69 19.07
N TRP A 12 10.50 4.17 20.29
CA TRP A 12 9.56 4.53 21.34
C TRP A 12 9.64 6.02 21.74
N ALA A 13 10.86 6.54 21.87
CA ALA A 13 11.08 7.97 22.14
C ALA A 13 10.62 8.88 21.00
N ALA A 14 10.63 8.40 19.75
CA ALA A 14 10.07 9.12 18.61
C ALA A 14 8.54 9.13 18.64
N GLU A 15 7.92 8.02 19.00
CA GLU A 15 6.47 7.89 19.12
C GLU A 15 5.92 8.81 20.24
N GLN A 16 6.57 8.85 21.40
CA GLN A 16 6.16 9.77 22.47
C GLN A 16 6.22 11.24 22.02
N ARG A 17 7.24 11.64 21.24
CA ARG A 17 7.32 12.99 20.69
C ARG A 17 6.20 13.29 19.68
N ARG A 18 5.77 12.32 18.88
CA ARG A 18 4.60 12.47 17.99
C ARG A 18 3.31 12.70 18.76
N THR A 19 3.08 11.97 19.86
CA THR A 19 1.88 12.16 20.69
C THR A 19 1.84 13.54 21.36
N LEU A 20 3.00 14.13 21.66
CA LEU A 20 3.11 15.48 22.22
C LEU A 20 2.89 16.58 21.18
N VAL A 21 3.43 16.41 19.96
CA VAL A 21 3.23 17.38 18.85
C VAL A 21 1.80 17.29 18.26
N GLY A 22 1.18 16.11 18.29
CA GLY A 22 -0.18 15.87 17.78
C GLY A 22 -1.29 16.63 18.52
N LYS A 23 -1.02 17.08 19.75
CA LYS A 23 -1.99 17.87 20.53
C LYS A 23 -2.16 19.30 20.01
N ASP A 24 -1.13 19.86 19.38
CA ASP A 24 -1.14 21.23 18.84
C ASP A 24 -1.31 21.29 17.31
N ALA A 25 -1.02 20.20 16.58
CA ALA A 25 -1.24 20.08 15.14
C ALA A 25 -2.72 19.81 14.74
N ALA A 26 -3.58 19.41 15.69
CA ALA A 26 -4.98 19.06 15.46
C ALA A 26 -5.86 20.24 14.97
N LYS A 27 -5.32 21.46 14.87
CA LYS A 27 -6.00 22.65 14.36
C LYS A 27 -5.55 23.08 12.96
N SER A 28 -4.61 22.39 12.31
CA SER A 28 -4.19 22.71 10.94
C SER A 28 -5.02 21.95 9.89
N ALA A 29 -6.24 22.45 9.68
CA ALA A 29 -6.94 22.54 8.38
C ALA A 29 -7.03 21.31 7.43
N LEU A 30 -8.25 20.72 7.41
CA LEU A 30 -9.10 20.55 6.21
C LEU A 30 -8.60 19.66 5.04
N GLN A 31 -8.12 18.46 5.29
CA GLN A 31 -8.28 17.37 4.32
C GLN A 31 -8.81 16.12 5.03
N PRO A 32 -9.84 15.44 4.46
CA PRO A 32 -10.21 14.12 4.97
C PRO A 32 -8.97 13.21 4.92
N PRO A 33 -8.78 12.31 5.90
CA PRO A 33 -7.66 11.38 5.88
C PRO A 33 -7.64 10.69 4.52
N GLN A 34 -6.51 10.78 3.82
CA GLN A 34 -6.38 10.14 2.52
C GLN A 34 -6.59 8.63 2.74
N LYS A 35 -7.50 8.03 1.97
CA LYS A 35 -7.81 6.60 2.04
C LYS A 35 -7.32 5.91 0.79
N LEU A 36 -6.80 4.70 0.97
CA LEU A 36 -6.45 3.79 -0.08
C LEU A 36 -7.64 2.87 -0.35
N ALA A 37 -8.22 3.00 -1.54
CA ALA A 37 -9.30 2.13 -1.98
C ALA A 37 -8.81 0.68 -2.16
N THR A 38 -9.64 -0.28 -1.76
CA THR A 38 -9.40 -1.72 -1.93
C THR A 38 -9.70 -2.22 -3.35
N ALA A 39 -10.25 -1.35 -4.21
CA ALA A 39 -10.80 -1.68 -5.53
C ALA A 39 -12.01 -2.62 -5.46
N CYS A 40 -12.61 -2.79 -4.29
CA CYS A 40 -13.85 -3.54 -4.06
C CYS A 40 -14.85 -2.65 -3.34
N VAL A 41 -15.95 -2.28 -4.01
CA VAL A 41 -16.97 -1.37 -3.47
C VAL A 41 -17.54 -1.85 -2.13
N ALA A 42 -17.75 -3.17 -1.99
CA ALA A 42 -18.27 -3.74 -0.75
C ALA A 42 -17.29 -3.57 0.42
N LEU A 43 -15.98 -3.82 0.18
CA LEU A 43 -14.95 -3.60 1.20
C LEU A 43 -14.75 -2.12 1.49
N ASP A 44 -14.72 -1.27 0.47
CA ASP A 44 -14.58 0.18 0.67
C ASP A 44 -15.77 0.72 1.47
N THR A 45 -16.99 0.23 1.24
CA THR A 45 -18.16 0.60 2.05
C THR A 45 -18.00 0.16 3.50
N ALA A 46 -17.60 -1.09 3.75
CA ALA A 46 -17.36 -1.61 5.09
C ALA A 46 -16.22 -0.88 5.84
N LEU A 47 -15.24 -0.36 5.09
CA LEU A 47 -14.07 0.36 5.58
C LEU A 47 -14.25 1.89 5.51
N HIS A 48 -15.47 2.38 5.30
CA HIS A 48 -15.79 3.82 5.23
C HIS A 48 -14.91 4.59 4.23
N GLY A 49 -14.72 4.04 3.04
CA GLY A 49 -13.94 4.59 1.92
C GLY A 49 -12.56 3.98 1.70
N GLY A 50 -12.15 2.98 2.48
CA GLY A 50 -10.89 2.25 2.31
C GLY A 50 -9.94 2.35 3.52
N LEU A 51 -8.68 1.98 3.31
CA LEU A 51 -7.66 1.96 4.37
C LEU A 51 -7.01 3.34 4.57
N GLU A 52 -6.95 3.82 5.80
CA GLU A 52 -6.37 5.13 6.11
C GLU A 52 -4.84 5.13 6.01
N TYR A 53 -4.27 6.08 5.28
CA TYR A 53 -2.81 6.30 5.25
C TYR A 53 -2.30 6.74 6.62
N GLY A 54 -1.07 6.33 6.96
CA GLY A 54 -0.44 6.63 8.26
C GLY A 54 -0.87 5.71 9.40
N GLN A 55 -1.75 4.75 9.14
CA GLN A 55 -2.19 3.73 10.09
C GLN A 55 -1.65 2.34 9.71
N ILE A 56 -1.54 1.45 10.70
CA ILE A 56 -1.20 0.04 10.49
C ILE A 56 -2.49 -0.77 10.43
N HIS A 57 -2.70 -1.47 9.32
CA HIS A 57 -3.84 -2.35 9.11
C HIS A 57 -3.38 -3.81 9.09
N CYS A 58 -4.16 -4.68 9.72
CA CYS A 58 -3.91 -6.13 9.71
C CYS A 58 -4.96 -6.82 8.84
N ILE A 59 -4.51 -7.65 7.90
CA ILE A 59 -5.37 -8.53 7.11
C ILE A 59 -5.01 -9.97 7.48
N SER A 60 -5.90 -10.61 8.23
CA SER A 60 -5.79 -12.01 8.61
C SER A 60 -6.83 -12.83 7.87
N ALA A 61 -6.44 -13.98 7.35
CA ALA A 61 -7.35 -14.88 6.67
C ALA A 61 -6.81 -16.33 6.72
N GLU A 62 -7.69 -17.28 6.43
CA GLU A 62 -7.33 -18.69 6.32
C GLU A 62 -6.42 -18.96 5.11
N ALA A 63 -5.77 -20.13 5.11
CA ALA A 63 -5.05 -20.60 3.94
C ALA A 63 -6.00 -20.66 2.73
N ASP A 64 -5.47 -20.40 1.54
CA ASP A 64 -6.21 -20.36 0.27
C ASP A 64 -7.37 -19.36 0.20
N SER A 65 -7.46 -18.44 1.16
CA SER A 65 -8.29 -17.25 1.05
C SER A 65 -7.77 -16.28 0.00
N ALA A 66 -8.64 -15.36 -0.43
CA ALA A 66 -8.30 -14.30 -1.37
C ALA A 66 -7.44 -13.15 -0.76
N SER A 67 -6.75 -13.38 0.36
CA SER A 67 -5.98 -12.35 1.07
C SER A 67 -4.81 -11.82 0.24
N LYS A 68 -4.15 -12.68 -0.55
CA LYS A 68 -3.09 -12.27 -1.47
C LYS A 68 -3.64 -11.35 -2.56
N GLU A 69 -4.82 -11.62 -3.07
CA GLU A 69 -5.51 -10.81 -4.07
C GLU A 69 -5.84 -9.42 -3.52
N VAL A 70 -6.28 -9.33 -2.25
CA VAL A 70 -6.49 -8.05 -1.57
C VAL A 70 -5.17 -7.27 -1.47
N CYS A 71 -4.06 -7.91 -1.09
CA CYS A 71 -2.74 -7.27 -1.06
C CYS A 71 -2.31 -6.74 -2.44
N HIS A 72 -2.49 -7.52 -3.51
CA HIS A 72 -2.18 -7.06 -4.87
C HIS A 72 -3.10 -5.92 -5.34
N ALA A 73 -4.39 -5.95 -4.96
CA ALA A 73 -5.34 -4.89 -5.26
C ALA A 73 -4.94 -3.58 -4.55
N LEU A 74 -4.60 -3.65 -3.27
CA LEU A 74 -4.10 -2.50 -2.50
C LEU A 74 -2.82 -1.92 -3.09
N LEU A 75 -1.85 -2.77 -3.44
CA LEU A 75 -0.62 -2.34 -4.11
C LEU A 75 -0.94 -1.64 -5.44
N THR A 76 -1.82 -2.22 -6.25
CA THR A 76 -2.25 -1.63 -7.52
C THR A 76 -2.92 -0.27 -7.31
N SER A 77 -3.87 -0.19 -6.39
CA SER A 77 -4.56 1.07 -6.04
C SER A 77 -3.56 2.15 -5.61
N HIS A 78 -2.57 1.79 -4.79
CA HIS A 78 -1.55 2.73 -4.32
C HIS A 78 -0.65 3.20 -5.47
N LEU A 79 -0.16 2.27 -6.30
CA LEU A 79 0.70 2.60 -7.44
C LEU A 79 -0.01 3.45 -8.50
N SER A 80 -1.34 3.39 -8.55
CA SER A 80 -2.20 4.21 -9.41
C SER A 80 -2.47 5.61 -8.87
N THR A 81 -2.14 5.95 -7.62
CA THR A 81 -2.39 7.32 -7.10
C THR A 81 -1.46 8.37 -7.69
N GLY A 82 -0.33 7.97 -8.27
CA GLY A 82 0.59 8.89 -8.93
C GLY A 82 1.92 8.25 -9.33
N SER A 83 2.68 8.94 -10.19
CA SER A 83 3.98 8.48 -10.68
C SER A 83 5.07 8.42 -9.61
N SER A 84 4.87 9.10 -8.47
CA SER A 84 5.78 9.08 -7.32
C SER A 84 5.41 8.03 -6.26
N ALA A 85 4.28 7.32 -6.40
CA ALA A 85 3.86 6.32 -5.44
C ALA A 85 4.80 5.10 -5.46
N GLN A 86 5.34 4.74 -4.30
CA GLN A 86 6.30 3.67 -4.10
C GLN A 86 5.82 2.70 -3.03
N ALA A 87 6.11 1.41 -3.22
CA ALA A 87 5.72 0.38 -2.27
C ALA A 87 6.90 -0.52 -1.91
N THR A 88 6.92 -1.00 -0.67
CA THR A 88 7.85 -2.04 -0.20
C THR A 88 7.05 -3.24 0.28
N VAL A 89 7.41 -4.41 -0.21
CA VAL A 89 6.82 -5.70 0.19
C VAL A 89 7.88 -6.51 0.91
N ILE A 90 7.59 -6.92 2.14
CA ILE A 90 8.40 -7.84 2.92
C ILE A 90 7.72 -9.20 2.84
N ASP A 91 8.26 -10.08 1.99
CA ASP A 91 7.72 -11.42 1.78
C ASP A 91 8.47 -12.43 2.63
N THR A 92 7.86 -12.78 3.76
CA THR A 92 8.36 -13.76 4.74
C THR A 92 8.03 -15.20 4.35
N THR A 93 7.21 -15.40 3.32
CA THR A 93 6.73 -16.73 2.89
C THR A 93 7.28 -17.13 1.53
N ASN A 94 8.03 -16.24 0.88
CA ASN A 94 8.50 -16.37 -0.50
C ASN A 94 7.37 -16.73 -1.49
N SER A 95 6.17 -16.20 -1.24
CA SER A 95 4.94 -16.50 -1.99
C SER A 95 4.35 -15.31 -2.74
N PHE A 96 5.06 -14.18 -2.77
CA PHE A 96 4.68 -13.00 -3.51
C PHE A 96 4.86 -13.18 -5.02
N ASP A 97 3.78 -13.00 -5.78
CA ASP A 97 3.75 -13.22 -7.23
C ASP A 97 3.78 -11.90 -8.01
N VAL A 98 4.99 -11.50 -8.41
CA VAL A 98 5.23 -10.28 -9.19
C VAL A 98 4.55 -10.33 -10.56
N LYS A 99 4.43 -11.52 -11.18
CA LYS A 99 3.76 -11.67 -12.49
C LYS A 99 2.27 -11.42 -12.33
N ARG A 100 1.68 -11.93 -11.25
CA ARG A 100 0.27 -11.66 -10.94
C ARG A 100 0.02 -10.19 -10.64
N LEU A 101 0.90 -9.52 -9.88
CA LEU A 101 0.81 -8.08 -9.68
C LEU A 101 0.83 -7.31 -11.01
N HIS A 102 1.76 -7.64 -11.91
CA HIS A 102 1.84 -7.05 -13.25
C HIS A 102 0.50 -7.13 -13.99
N SER A 103 -0.06 -8.34 -14.06
CA SER A 103 -1.33 -8.60 -14.75
C SER A 103 -2.48 -7.81 -14.15
N ILE A 104 -2.52 -7.66 -12.83
CA ILE A 104 -3.55 -6.87 -12.13
C ILE A 104 -3.39 -5.37 -12.46
N ILE A 105 -2.16 -4.85 -12.48
CA ILE A 105 -1.89 -3.46 -12.85
C ILE A 105 -2.32 -3.19 -14.30
N VAL A 106 -1.91 -4.05 -15.25
CA VAL A 106 -2.33 -3.94 -16.66
C VAL A 106 -3.86 -3.94 -16.79
N ALA A 107 -4.54 -4.84 -16.08
CA ALA A 107 -6.00 -4.91 -16.09
C ALA A 107 -6.64 -3.65 -15.49
N SER A 108 -6.04 -3.05 -14.47
CA SER A 108 -6.49 -1.80 -13.87
C SER A 108 -6.35 -0.63 -14.86
N LEU A 109 -5.17 -0.49 -15.49
CA LEU A 109 -4.91 0.57 -16.48
C LEU A 109 -5.86 0.50 -17.67
N ARG A 110 -6.12 -0.71 -18.20
CA ARG A 110 -7.08 -0.93 -19.29
C ARG A 110 -8.51 -0.50 -18.96
N ARG A 111 -8.89 -0.50 -17.68
CA ARG A 111 -10.22 -0.04 -17.23
C ARG A 111 -10.27 1.48 -17.05
N SER A 112 -9.17 2.09 -16.63
CA SER A 112 -9.11 3.54 -16.34
C SER A 112 -8.80 4.39 -17.57
N GLU A 113 -8.01 3.92 -18.52
CA GLU A 113 -7.52 4.71 -19.66
C GLU A 113 -7.95 4.09 -21.00
N LYS A 114 -8.45 4.92 -21.93
CA LYS A 114 -8.75 4.50 -23.30
C LYS A 114 -7.52 4.71 -24.18
N GLY A 115 -6.81 3.63 -24.47
CA GLY A 115 -5.63 3.62 -25.36
C GLY A 115 -4.32 3.90 -24.62
N GLY A 116 -3.21 3.43 -25.18
CA GLY A 116 -1.87 3.52 -24.61
C GLY A 116 -1.17 2.17 -24.44
N ASP A 117 0.15 2.19 -24.26
CA ASP A 117 0.91 0.99 -23.94
C ASP A 117 0.80 0.68 -22.44
N HIS A 118 -0.29 0.00 -22.08
CA HIS A 118 -0.54 -0.40 -20.70
C HIS A 118 0.49 -1.40 -20.15
N ALA A 119 1.19 -2.14 -21.02
CA ALA A 119 2.21 -3.09 -20.58
C ALA A 119 3.47 -2.34 -20.12
N SER A 120 3.92 -1.36 -20.90
CA SER A 120 5.03 -0.48 -20.50
C SER A 120 4.70 0.31 -19.23
N ALA A 121 3.51 0.91 -19.15
CA ALA A 121 3.08 1.62 -17.95
C ALA A 121 3.00 0.71 -16.70
N ALA A 122 2.60 -0.55 -16.86
CA ALA A 122 2.61 -1.51 -15.76
C ALA A 122 4.03 -1.91 -15.33
N LEU A 123 4.98 -2.05 -16.27
CA LEU A 123 6.39 -2.28 -15.95
C LEU A 123 6.98 -1.08 -15.17
N GLU A 124 6.67 0.15 -15.58
CA GLU A 124 7.07 1.35 -14.84
C GLU A 124 6.49 1.36 -13.42
N ALA A 125 5.24 0.95 -13.26
CA ALA A 125 4.63 0.79 -11.93
C ALA A 125 5.32 -0.27 -11.08
N LEU A 126 5.69 -1.41 -11.66
CA LEU A 126 6.49 -2.43 -10.96
C LEU A 126 7.87 -1.95 -10.57
N GLY A 127 8.51 -1.08 -11.37
CA GLY A 127 9.81 -0.48 -11.05
C GLY A 127 9.81 0.30 -9.72
N ARG A 128 8.63 0.74 -9.27
CA ARG A 128 8.39 1.45 -7.99
C ARG A 128 8.09 0.52 -6.81
N VAL A 129 8.10 -0.80 -7.03
CA VAL A 129 7.94 -1.80 -5.96
C VAL A 129 9.30 -2.37 -5.58
N ARG A 130 9.61 -2.36 -4.28
CA ARG A 130 10.78 -3.05 -3.71
C ARG A 130 10.30 -4.31 -2.99
N VAL A 131 10.86 -5.46 -3.34
CA VAL A 131 10.52 -6.74 -2.71
C VAL A 131 11.73 -7.23 -1.92
N MET A 132 11.52 -7.46 -0.63
CA MET A 132 12.49 -8.06 0.27
C MET A 132 12.02 -9.47 0.62
N LYS A 133 12.96 -10.42 0.64
CA LYS A 133 12.74 -11.79 1.10
C LYS A 133 13.38 -11.94 2.47
N ALA A 134 12.65 -12.52 3.42
CA ALA A 134 13.13 -12.83 4.76
C ALA A 134 13.42 -14.32 4.90
#